data_AF-A0AAE0GZ18-F1
#
_entry.id   AF-A0AAE0GZ18-F1
#
_cell.length_a   1.000
_cell.length_b   1.000
_cell.length_c   1.000
_cell.angle_alpha   90.00
_cell.angle_beta   90.00
_cell.angle_gamma   90.00
#
_symmetry.space_group_name_H-M   'P 1'
#
loop_
_entity.id
_entity.type
_entity.pdbx_description
1 polymer ?
#
loop_
_entity_poly.entity_id
_entity_poly.type
_entity_poly.pdbx_seq_one_letter_code
_entity_poly.pdbx_strand_id
1 'polypeptide(L)' 'MNFEHTRAGRWLRENAVRYHFEMSFPRDNPDGVAYEPWHYRFMGDTTSLKLFTRHETEQRELLYITILSWLT' A
#
# COMPACT_ATOMS: atom_id res chain seq x y z
N MET A 1 -17.99 2.65 11.16
CA MET A 1 -18.32 3.69 10.16
C MET A 1 -17.49 3.39 8.92
N ASN A 2 -18.11 3.25 7.74
CA ASN A 2 -17.39 2.87 6.52
C ASN A 2 -16.93 4.13 5.77
N PHE A 3 -15.61 4.34 5.68
CA PHE A 3 -15.02 5.51 5.02
C PHE A 3 -15.43 5.64 3.55
N GLU A 4 -15.60 4.52 2.83
CA GLU A 4 -15.89 4.51 1.39
C GLU A 4 -17.24 5.16 1.03
N HIS A 5 -18.18 5.15 1.99
CA HIS A 5 -19.52 5.70 1.82
C HIS A 5 -19.64 7.15 2.32
N THR A 6 -18.58 7.72 2.88
CA THR A 6 -18.56 9.14 3.26
C THR A 6 -18.42 10.01 2.02
N ARG A 7 -18.78 11.30 2.14
CA ARG A 7 -18.55 12.28 1.06
C ARG A 7 -17.06 12.41 0.73
N ALA A 8 -16.20 12.38 1.76
CA ALA A 8 -14.76 12.43 1.60
C ALA A 8 -14.21 11.19 0.87
N GLY A 9 -14.67 9.99 1.21
CA GLY A 9 -14.24 8.75 0.57
C GLY A 9 -14.64 8.68 -0.91
N ARG A 10 -15.85 9.15 -1.26
CA ARG A 10 -16.25 9.30 -2.68
C ARG A 10 -15.37 10.29 -3.43
N TRP A 11 -15.17 11.48 -2.86
CA TRP A 11 -14.32 12.50 -3.47
C TRP A 11 -12.89 12.00 -3.68
N LEU A 12 -12.30 11.34 -2.67
CA LEU A 12 -10.95 10.82 -2.75
C LEU A 12 -10.82 9.77 -3.85
N ARG A 13 -11.75 8.81 -3.94
CA ARG A 13 -11.76 7.79 -4.99
C ARG A 13 -11.86 8.38 -6.40
N GLU A 14 -12.65 9.44 -6.58
CA GLU A 14 -12.84 10.10 -7.88
C GLU A 14 -11.68 11.03 -8.25
N ASN A 15 -10.93 11.57 -7.27
CA ASN A 15 -9.94 12.63 -7.51
C ASN A 15 -8.49 12.21 -7.26
N ALA A 16 -8.21 11.10 -6.58
CA ALA A 16 -6.87 10.69 -6.17
C ALA A 16 -5.86 10.68 -7.34
N VAL A 17 -6.25 10.11 -8.49
CA VAL A 17 -5.38 10.01 -9.68
C VAL A 17 -4.95 11.38 -10.19
N ARG A 18 -5.83 12.39 -10.13
CA ARG A 18 -5.53 13.77 -10.53
C ARG A 18 -4.40 14.39 -9.69
N TYR A 19 -4.23 13.91 -8.46
CA TYR A 19 -3.21 14.36 -7.53
C TYR A 19 -2.06 13.35 -7.39
N HIS A 20 -1.93 12.42 -8.35
CA HIS A 20 -0.90 11.38 -8.36
C HIS A 20 -0.98 10.40 -7.18
N PHE A 21 -2.19 10.05 -6.75
CA PHE A 21 -2.43 9.00 -5.76
C PHE A 21 -3.23 7.84 -6.35
N GLU A 22 -2.94 6.63 -5.88
CA GLU A 22 -3.72 5.41 -6.16
C GLU A 22 -4.02 4.64 -4.89
N MET A 23 -5.07 3.81 -4.89
CA MET A 23 -5.43 2.99 -3.75
C MET A 23 -4.42 1.85 -3.58
N SER A 24 -3.83 1.73 -2.38
CA SER A 24 -2.81 0.72 -2.13
C SER A 24 -3.40 -0.69 -2.06
N PHE A 25 -4.58 -0.84 -1.45
CA PHE A 25 -5.18 -2.13 -1.15
C PHE A 25 -6.62 -2.20 -1.69
N PRO A 26 -6.79 -2.42 -3.01
CA PRO A 26 -8.10 -2.65 -3.61
C PRO A 26 -8.72 -3.97 -3.17
N ARG A 27 -10.02 -4.18 -3.44
CA ARG A 27 -10.73 -5.42 -3.05
C ARG A 27 -10.12 -6.68 -3.64
N ASP A 28 -9.52 -6.57 -4.82
CA ASP A 28 -8.85 -7.66 -5.53
C ASP A 28 -7.32 -7.52 -5.45
N ASN A 29 -6.80 -7.07 -4.31
CA ASN A 29 -5.37 -6.90 -4.10
C ASN A 29 -4.62 -8.24 -4.14
N PRO A 30 -3.65 -8.44 -5.07
CA PRO A 30 -2.89 -9.68 -5.18
C PRO A 30 -1.99 -9.97 -3.97
N ASP A 31 -1.63 -8.95 -3.18
CA ASP A 31 -0.74 -9.09 -2.03
C ASP A 31 -1.45 -9.68 -0.80
N GLY A 32 -2.75 -9.99 -0.91
CA GLY A 32 -3.54 -10.59 0.17
C GLY A 32 -3.87 -9.64 1.33
N VAL A 33 -3.49 -8.37 1.24
CA VAL A 33 -3.88 -7.34 2.22
C VAL A 33 -5.35 -7.00 2.02
N ALA A 34 -6.08 -6.94 3.13
CA ALA A 34 -7.51 -6.62 3.15
C ALA A 34 -7.78 -5.25 2.50
N TYR A 35 -9.00 -5.09 1.98
CA TYR A 35 -9.44 -3.85 1.37
C TYR A 35 -9.42 -2.68 2.36
N GLU A 36 -8.68 -1.62 2.03
CA GLU A 36 -8.56 -0.41 2.84
C GLU A 36 -8.98 0.84 2.04
N PRO A 37 -10.26 1.23 2.06
CA PRO A 37 -10.77 2.34 1.25
C PRO A 37 -10.19 3.72 1.61
N TRP A 38 -9.45 3.82 2.71
CA TRP A 38 -8.76 5.02 3.17
C TRP A 38 -7.28 5.07 2.76
N HIS A 39 -6.70 3.95 2.30
CA HIS A 39 -5.27 3.84 2.09
C HIS A 39 -4.90 4.15 0.63
N TYR A 40 -4.25 5.28 0.41
CA TYR A 40 -3.76 5.71 -0.90
C TYR A 40 -2.26 5.95 -0.84
N ARG A 41 -1.54 5.48 -1.86
CA ARG A 41 -0.10 5.75 -2.05
C ARG A 41 0.10 6.79 -3.13
N PHE A 42 1.13 7.60 -2.95
CA PHE A 42 1.58 8.54 -3.95
C PHE A 42 2.34 7.79 -5.06
N MET A 43 1.96 8.01 -6.31
CA MET A 43 2.55 7.41 -7.50
C MET A 43 3.75 8.22 -8.04
N GLY A 44 3.98 9.43 -7.51
CA GLY A 44 4.82 10.42 -8.17
C GLY A 44 6.32 10.16 -8.02
N ASP A 45 6.93 9.86 -9.16
CA ASP A 45 8.38 9.88 -9.47
C ASP A 45 9.22 8.62 -9.17
N THR A 46 10.38 8.56 -9.84
CA THR A 46 11.36 7.46 -9.81
C THR A 46 11.88 7.16 -8.40
N THR A 47 11.74 8.09 -7.47
CA THR A 47 12.14 7.96 -6.06
C THR A 47 11.06 7.25 -5.25
N SER A 48 9.78 7.53 -5.50
CA SER A 48 8.66 6.78 -4.92
C SER A 48 8.70 5.31 -5.33
N LEU A 49 9.08 5.05 -6.59
CA LEU A 49 9.34 3.70 -7.09
C LEU A 49 10.48 3.00 -6.30
N LYS A 50 11.62 3.65 -6.13
CA LYS A 50 12.77 3.08 -5.39
C LYS A 50 12.48 2.81 -3.91
N LEU A 51 11.75 3.71 -3.25
CA LEU A 51 11.37 3.58 -1.84
C LEU A 51 10.41 2.41 -1.60
N PHE A 52 9.45 2.19 -2.51
CA PHE A 52 8.54 1.04 -2.44
C PHE A 52 9.32 -0.28 -2.59
N THR A 53 10.20 -0.37 -3.59
CA THR A 53 11.03 -1.58 -3.82
C THR A 53 12.00 -1.87 -2.67
N ARG A 54 12.56 -0.82 -2.04
CA ARG A 54 13.45 -1.00 -0.88
C ARG A 54 12.72 -1.56 0.34
N HIS A 55 11.52 -1.05 0.65
CA HIS A 55 10.74 -1.56 1.77
C HIS A 55 10.35 -3.02 1.59
N GLU A 56 9.96 -3.47 0.40
CA GLU A 56 9.70 -4.89 0.13
C GLU A 56 10.94 -5.77 0.34
N THR A 57 12.11 -5.27 -0.06
CA THR A 57 13.38 -5.98 0.09
C THR A 57 13.77 -6.10 1.56
N GLU A 58 13.70 -5.00 2.32
CA GLU A 58 14.00 -4.98 3.75
C GLU A 58 13.02 -5.85 4.56
N GLN A 59 11.73 -5.85 4.23
CA GLN A 59 10.74 -6.71 4.89
C GLN A 59 11.01 -8.19 4.61
N ARG A 60 11.41 -8.55 3.38
CA ARG A 60 11.83 -9.92 3.03
C ARG A 60 13.08 -10.35 3.78
N GLU A 61 14.07 -9.48 3.89
CA GLU A 61 15.31 -9.75 4.64
C GLU A 61 15.03 -9.90 6.14
N LEU A 62 14.19 -9.04 6.71
CA LEU A 62 13.79 -9.15 8.12
C LEU A 62 12.99 -10.44 8.38
N LEU A 63 12.10 -10.83 7.46
CA LEU A 63 11.37 -12.08 7.55
C LEU A 63 12.33 -13.30 7.49
N TYR A 64 13.31 -13.25 6.60
CA TYR A 64 14.33 -14.29 6.44
C TYR A 64 15.24 -14.41 7.67
N ILE A 65 15.77 -13.31 8.18
CA ILE A 65 16.59 -13.27 9.41
C ILE A 65 15.78 -13.80 10.60
N THR A 66 14.52 -13.40 10.70
CA THR A 66 13.64 -13.90 11.76
C THR A 66 13.49 -15.41 11.65
N ILE A 67 13.16 -15.96 10.48
CA ILE A 67 12.99 -17.41 10.30
C ILE A 67 14.28 -18.18 10.64
N LEU A 68 15.43 -17.68 10.21
CA LEU A 68 16.72 -18.31 10.52
C LEU A 68 17.05 -18.29 12.01
N SER A 69 16.69 -17.25 12.75
CA SER A 69 16.95 -17.18 14.20
C SER A 69 16.12 -18.15 15.03
N TRP A 70 15.04 -18.73 14.48
CA TRP A 70 14.26 -19.80 15.13
C TRP A 70 14.75 -21.21 14.78
N LEU A 71 15.71 -21.33 13.85
CA LEU A 71 16.26 -22.61 13.38
C LEU A 71 17.68 -22.90 13.93
N THR A 72 18.22 -22.01 14.76
CA THR A 72 19.48 -22.16 15.52
C THR A 72 19.20 -22.03 17.00
#